data_AF-A0A6G0RVZ5-F1
#
_entry.id   AF-A0A6G0RVZ5-F1
#
_cell.length_a   1.000
_cell.length_b   1.000
_cell.length_c   1.000
_cell.angle_alpha   90.00
_cell.angle_beta   90.00
_cell.angle_gamma   90.00
#
_symmetry.space_group_name_H-M   'P 1'
#
loop_
_entity.id
_entity.type
_entity.pdbx_description
1 polymer ?
#
loop_
_entity_poly.entity_id
_entity_poly.type
_entity_poly.pdbx_seq_one_letter_code
_entity_poly.pdbx_strand_id
1 'polypeptide(L)'
;MFDDLFKLLRSPRWVNSPIARRFGFGSELSYEEDELEDTPSNWTKISTSGHRPPVRSGHSSLVVGDMMYVFGGYNDGNCHNDIYAFDLVRHHWMHIETSNGISPDGRASHAWCTSTDKTKLYLFGGSGPHWGQTNMGKLLQFSIRDKNWTIVEAEGTQPPPGYGQSLCAINNKLYLFGGTSGHVYVNDLYVFDEVTKIWKKEETGGKRPSPRYKHQVAMLGNRMYVVGGGLYDPPKGPIDTYYLDVDTLMWHEVECGGDIPKSRIAHTISQLANDPYRLIMFGGRDDSGSRQNELSELNLHTGEWRIFYNDEGFQPDARDFHTSVVYNNHIFVFGGSNGVERNNDVFRYSMLHQPSTLLILAMQVLHQNLDYIPKEDLEALPMELKIGVENINPDVECSYNPTWYMLEDQKQAKAS
;
A
#
# COMPACT_ATOMS: atom_id res chain seq x y z
N MET A 1 22.40 3.54 29.56
CA MET A 1 20.99 3.60 30.02
C MET A 1 20.19 2.39 29.52
N PHE A 2 20.30 1.97 28.26
CA PHE A 2 19.68 0.71 27.78
C PHE A 2 20.50 -0.56 28.06
N ASP A 3 21.84 -0.48 28.11
CA ASP A 3 22.71 -1.62 28.46
C ASP A 3 22.49 -2.14 29.88
N ASP A 4 22.08 -1.26 30.79
CA ASP A 4 21.79 -1.63 32.18
C ASP A 4 20.45 -2.35 32.31
N LEU A 5 19.49 -2.07 31.42
CA LEU A 5 18.17 -2.71 31.39
C LEU A 5 18.29 -4.17 30.92
N PHE A 6 19.09 -4.44 29.89
CA PHE A 6 19.32 -5.81 29.40
C PHE A 6 20.15 -6.66 30.36
N LYS A 7 21.12 -6.06 31.06
CA LYS A 7 21.84 -6.73 32.16
C LYS A 7 20.91 -7.08 33.32
N LEU A 8 19.89 -6.26 33.58
CA LEU A 8 18.87 -6.54 34.58
C LEU A 8 18.02 -7.75 34.19
N LEU A 9 17.50 -7.76 32.94
CA LEU A 9 16.61 -8.79 32.40
C LEU A 9 17.29 -10.16 32.24
N ARG A 10 18.60 -10.17 31.94
CA ARG A 10 19.42 -11.40 31.83
C ARG A 10 20.03 -11.83 33.16
N SER A 11 19.85 -11.07 34.24
CA SER A 11 20.42 -11.46 35.52
C SER A 11 19.70 -12.71 36.06
N PRO A 12 20.43 -13.69 36.63
CA PRO A 12 19.83 -14.87 37.26
C PRO A 12 18.85 -14.51 38.39
N ARG A 13 18.95 -13.30 38.95
CA ARG A 13 18.01 -12.75 39.93
C ARG A 13 16.67 -12.34 39.32
N TRP A 14 16.66 -11.80 38.10
CA TRP A 14 15.44 -11.38 37.41
C TRP A 14 14.67 -12.56 36.84
N VAL A 15 15.35 -13.46 36.12
CA VAL A 15 14.74 -14.67 35.50
C VAL A 15 14.08 -15.57 36.55
N ASN A 16 14.60 -15.57 37.78
CA ASN A 16 14.02 -16.30 38.90
C ASN A 16 13.09 -15.49 39.80
N SER A 17 12.80 -14.23 39.44
CA SER A 17 11.89 -13.40 40.22
C SER A 17 10.43 -13.85 40.05
N PRO A 18 9.59 -13.70 41.08
CA PRO A 18 8.15 -13.97 40.98
C PRO A 18 7.46 -13.16 39.87
N ILE A 19 7.98 -11.96 39.59
CA ILE A 19 7.49 -11.07 38.52
C ILE A 19 7.82 -11.65 37.14
N ALA A 20 9.05 -12.09 36.88
CA ALA A 20 9.43 -12.66 35.59
C ALA A 20 8.66 -13.95 35.27
N ARG A 21 8.42 -14.79 36.28
CA ARG A 21 7.60 -16.00 36.13
C ARG A 21 6.13 -15.67 35.86
N ARG A 22 5.61 -14.57 36.42
CA ARG A 22 4.24 -14.10 36.17
C ARG A 22 4.04 -13.53 34.76
N PHE A 23 5.12 -13.09 34.11
CA PHE A 23 5.14 -12.63 32.71
C PHE A 23 5.64 -13.69 31.71
N GLY A 24 5.77 -14.96 32.11
CA GLY A 24 6.10 -16.07 31.21
C GLY A 24 7.58 -16.23 30.85
N PHE A 25 8.50 -15.50 31.50
CA PHE A 25 9.95 -15.64 31.26
C PHE A 25 10.54 -16.75 32.15
N GLY A 26 10.51 -18.01 31.67
CA GLY A 26 11.05 -19.20 32.34
C GLY A 26 12.32 -19.76 31.66
N SER A 27 13.20 -20.39 32.43
CA SER A 27 14.51 -20.91 32.00
C SER A 27 14.47 -22.30 31.33
N GLU A 28 13.35 -22.72 30.76
CA GLU A 28 13.19 -24.04 30.13
C GLU A 28 12.91 -23.90 28.62
N LEU A 29 13.87 -23.36 27.88
CA LEU A 29 13.91 -23.50 26.41
C LEU A 29 15.22 -24.21 26.07
N SER A 30 15.19 -25.55 26.10
CA SER A 30 16.19 -26.37 25.43
C SER A 30 15.81 -26.41 23.94
N TYR A 31 16.60 -25.75 23.11
CA TYR A 31 16.47 -25.84 21.66
C TYR A 31 17.13 -27.14 21.20
N GLU A 32 16.34 -28.09 20.72
CA GLU A 32 16.83 -29.15 19.83
C GLU A 32 16.98 -28.53 18.44
N GLU A 33 18.18 -28.57 17.88
CA GLU A 33 18.49 -28.14 16.51
C GLU A 33 17.90 -29.16 15.52
N ASP A 34 16.63 -28.97 15.16
CA ASP A 34 16.13 -29.46 13.88
C ASP A 34 16.57 -28.45 12.81
N GLU A 35 17.63 -28.79 12.06
CA GLU A 35 18.05 -28.12 10.84
C GLU A 35 16.99 -28.26 9.75
N LEU A 36 15.93 -27.46 9.83
CA LEU A 36 15.25 -26.94 8.66
C LEU A 36 15.87 -25.56 8.39
N GLU A 37 16.62 -25.42 7.30
CA GLU A 37 16.96 -24.11 6.75
C GLU A 37 15.66 -23.45 6.27
N ASP A 38 14.87 -22.97 7.22
CA ASP A 38 13.70 -22.12 7.01
C ASP A 38 14.26 -20.76 6.58
N THR A 39 14.66 -20.66 5.31
CA THR A 39 15.04 -19.38 4.74
C THR A 39 13.80 -18.48 4.83
N PRO A 40 13.81 -17.43 5.68
CA PRO A 40 12.59 -16.70 5.96
C PRO A 40 12.18 -15.97 4.68
N SER A 41 11.02 -16.31 4.14
CA SER A 41 10.45 -15.53 3.04
C SER A 41 10.18 -14.11 3.54
N ASN A 42 10.62 -13.12 2.77
CA ASN A 42 10.24 -11.73 3.03
C ASN A 42 8.71 -11.53 2.85
N TRP A 43 8.02 -12.47 2.21
CA TRP A 43 6.57 -12.48 2.09
C TRP A 43 5.92 -13.18 3.28
N THR A 44 4.86 -12.56 3.80
CA THR A 44 3.97 -13.14 4.81
C THR A 44 2.54 -12.95 4.36
N LYS A 45 1.74 -14.01 4.31
CA LYS A 45 0.28 -13.88 4.22
C LYS A 45 -0.23 -13.43 5.58
N ILE A 46 -0.81 -12.25 5.64
CA ILE A 46 -1.25 -11.63 6.88
C ILE A 46 -2.63 -12.17 7.23
N SER A 47 -2.75 -12.81 8.38
CA SER A 47 -4.04 -12.99 9.04
C SER A 47 -4.64 -11.62 9.34
N THR A 48 -5.97 -11.49 9.28
CA THR A 48 -6.66 -10.22 9.55
C THR A 48 -7.89 -10.45 10.40
N SER A 49 -8.20 -9.51 11.28
CA SER A 49 -9.44 -9.50 12.07
C SER A 49 -10.42 -8.39 11.60
N GLY A 50 -11.63 -8.36 12.16
CA GLY A 50 -12.61 -7.31 11.89
C GLY A 50 -13.44 -7.51 10.61
N HIS A 51 -14.00 -6.40 10.09
CA HIS A 51 -14.92 -6.38 8.95
C HIS A 51 -14.16 -6.35 7.62
N ARG A 52 -13.58 -7.49 7.24
CA ARG A 52 -12.81 -7.61 6.00
C ARG A 52 -13.70 -7.38 4.75
N PRO A 53 -13.24 -6.58 3.77
CA PRO A 53 -13.97 -6.40 2.52
C PRO A 53 -14.17 -7.72 1.75
N PRO A 54 -15.30 -7.90 1.04
CA PRO A 54 -15.46 -8.95 0.04
C PRO A 54 -14.36 -8.94 -1.03
N VAL A 55 -14.16 -10.09 -1.69
CA VAL A 55 -13.24 -10.23 -2.84
C VAL A 55 -13.51 -9.16 -3.89
N ARG A 56 -12.45 -8.52 -4.38
CA ARG A 56 -12.58 -7.36 -5.27
C ARG A 56 -11.32 -7.13 -6.08
N SER A 57 -11.51 -6.67 -7.32
CA SER A 57 -10.42 -6.18 -8.17
C SER A 57 -10.76 -4.80 -8.73
N GLY A 58 -9.73 -4.03 -9.09
CA GLY A 58 -9.87 -2.68 -9.63
C GLY A 58 -10.39 -1.68 -8.59
N HIS A 59 -10.26 -2.00 -7.31
CA HIS A 59 -10.44 -1.05 -6.22
C HIS A 59 -9.22 -0.13 -6.13
N SER A 60 -9.30 0.90 -5.30
CA SER A 60 -8.15 1.75 -4.96
C SER A 60 -7.89 1.68 -3.46
N SER A 61 -6.61 1.82 -3.10
CA SER A 61 -6.20 1.96 -1.71
C SER A 61 -5.04 2.93 -1.56
N LEU A 62 -4.94 3.55 -0.39
CA LEU A 62 -3.78 4.35 0.01
C LEU A 62 -3.70 4.46 1.52
N VAL A 63 -2.59 5.01 2.01
CA VAL A 63 -2.31 5.13 3.45
C VAL A 63 -2.40 6.59 3.91
N VAL A 64 -3.09 6.82 5.03
CA VAL A 64 -3.03 8.06 5.81
C VAL A 64 -2.81 7.72 7.27
N GLY A 65 -1.68 8.15 7.83
CA GLY A 65 -1.24 7.71 9.15
C GLY A 65 -1.00 6.20 9.17
N ASP A 66 -1.62 5.51 10.12
CA ASP A 66 -1.52 4.06 10.29
C ASP A 66 -2.67 3.28 9.63
N MET A 67 -3.49 3.97 8.83
CA MET A 67 -4.69 3.41 8.22
C MET A 67 -4.54 3.32 6.70
N MET A 68 -4.76 2.13 6.15
CA MET A 68 -5.00 1.96 4.71
C MET A 68 -6.50 2.09 4.43
N TYR A 69 -6.89 3.04 3.59
CA TYR A 69 -8.27 3.19 3.12
C TYR A 69 -8.46 2.41 1.84
N VAL A 70 -9.61 1.74 1.69
CA VAL A 70 -9.98 0.96 0.50
C VAL A 70 -11.38 1.34 0.06
N PHE A 71 -11.57 1.56 -1.25
CA PHE A 71 -12.89 1.85 -1.80
C PHE A 71 -13.15 1.15 -3.13
N GLY A 72 -14.41 0.74 -3.29
CA GLY A 72 -14.96 0.26 -4.53
C GLY A 72 -14.30 -1.03 -5.03
N GLY A 73 -14.20 -1.15 -6.35
CA GLY A 73 -13.79 -2.38 -7.02
C GLY A 73 -14.98 -3.15 -7.59
N TYR A 74 -14.69 -4.26 -8.23
CA TYR A 74 -15.66 -5.09 -8.93
C TYR A 74 -15.55 -6.53 -8.47
N ASN A 75 -16.69 -7.19 -8.36
CA ASN A 75 -16.81 -8.63 -8.24
C ASN A 75 -18.09 -9.14 -8.93
N ASP A 76 -17.94 -10.09 -9.85
CA ASP A 76 -19.03 -10.88 -10.45
C ASP A 76 -20.29 -10.09 -10.85
N GLY A 77 -20.10 -9.05 -11.66
CA GLY A 77 -21.17 -8.21 -12.20
C GLY A 77 -21.52 -7.02 -11.32
N ASN A 78 -21.01 -6.96 -10.09
CA ASN A 78 -21.28 -5.90 -9.14
C ASN A 78 -20.07 -4.99 -8.94
N CYS A 79 -20.28 -3.68 -8.97
CA CYS A 79 -19.30 -2.71 -8.52
C CYS A 79 -19.62 -2.28 -7.08
N HIS A 80 -18.61 -2.28 -6.21
CA HIS A 80 -18.74 -1.89 -4.82
C HIS A 80 -18.72 -0.36 -4.66
N ASN A 81 -19.44 0.13 -3.65
CA ASN A 81 -19.47 1.53 -3.20
C ASN A 81 -19.17 1.69 -1.71
N ASP A 82 -18.61 0.65 -1.09
CA ASP A 82 -18.25 0.62 0.32
C ASP A 82 -16.82 1.16 0.52
N ILE A 83 -16.60 1.78 1.69
CA ILE A 83 -15.28 2.24 2.13
C ILE A 83 -14.87 1.46 3.39
N TYR A 84 -13.64 0.99 3.41
CA TYR A 84 -13.04 0.32 4.56
C TYR A 84 -11.76 1.04 4.96
N ALA A 85 -11.39 0.86 6.22
CA ALA A 85 -10.05 1.16 6.70
C ALA A 85 -9.42 -0.09 7.33
N PHE A 86 -8.16 -0.33 7.01
CA PHE A 86 -7.35 -1.38 7.58
C PHE A 86 -6.29 -0.76 8.47
N ASP A 87 -6.30 -1.11 9.75
CA ASP A 87 -5.27 -0.74 10.71
C ASP A 87 -4.02 -1.56 10.39
N LEU A 88 -3.00 -0.91 9.83
CA LEU A 88 -1.76 -1.55 9.37
C LEU A 88 -0.86 -2.01 10.51
N VAL A 89 -1.17 -1.57 11.74
CA VAL A 89 -0.44 -1.93 12.96
C VAL A 89 -1.10 -3.18 13.55
N ARG A 90 -2.43 -3.16 13.72
CA ARG A 90 -3.20 -4.24 14.37
C ARG A 90 -3.67 -5.33 13.41
N HIS A 91 -3.51 -5.12 12.11
CA HIS A 91 -4.08 -5.95 11.04
C HIS A 91 -5.59 -6.16 11.18
N HIS A 92 -6.32 -5.09 11.50
CA HIS A 92 -7.76 -5.10 11.79
C HIS A 92 -8.54 -4.26 10.77
N TRP A 93 -9.57 -4.85 10.17
CA TRP A 93 -10.45 -4.18 9.22
C TRP A 93 -11.66 -3.52 9.89
N MET A 94 -11.97 -2.31 9.45
CA MET A 94 -13.16 -1.58 9.84
C MET A 94 -13.96 -1.20 8.59
N HIS A 95 -15.26 -1.53 8.59
CA HIS A 95 -16.19 -0.94 7.65
C HIS A 95 -16.51 0.49 8.10
N ILE A 96 -16.41 1.47 7.20
CA ILE A 96 -16.69 2.86 7.54
C ILE A 96 -18.14 3.18 7.17
N GLU A 97 -18.96 3.41 8.20
CA GLU A 97 -20.29 3.99 8.04
C GLU A 97 -20.18 5.48 7.75
N THR A 98 -20.79 5.93 6.64
CA THR A 98 -20.73 7.32 6.20
C THR A 98 -21.76 8.16 6.93
N SER A 99 -21.36 9.32 7.46
CA SER A 99 -22.19 10.06 8.42
C SER A 99 -23.36 10.84 7.80
N ASN A 100 -23.33 11.09 6.49
CA ASN A 100 -24.28 11.97 5.80
C ASN A 100 -25.18 11.26 4.78
N GLY A 101 -25.12 9.93 4.69
CA GLY A 101 -25.89 9.13 3.74
C GLY A 101 -25.51 9.32 2.26
N ILE A 102 -24.49 10.13 1.96
CA ILE A 102 -23.93 10.26 0.62
C ILE A 102 -22.87 9.18 0.46
N SER A 103 -23.05 8.31 -0.53
CA SER A 103 -22.03 7.37 -0.98
C SER A 103 -21.85 7.50 -2.49
N PRO A 104 -20.61 7.49 -3.02
CA PRO A 104 -20.41 7.45 -4.45
C PRO A 104 -21.03 6.18 -5.03
N ASP A 105 -21.55 6.24 -6.26
CA ASP A 105 -22.01 5.04 -6.97
C ASP A 105 -20.92 3.97 -7.06
N GLY A 106 -21.34 2.70 -7.10
CA GLY A 106 -20.44 1.56 -7.17
C GLY A 106 -19.57 1.62 -8.41
N ARG A 107 -18.24 1.55 -8.23
CA ARG A 107 -17.29 1.75 -9.32
C ARG A 107 -15.99 0.98 -9.15
N ALA A 108 -15.35 0.67 -10.27
CA ALA A 108 -13.99 0.16 -10.31
C ALA A 108 -13.12 1.00 -11.25
N SER A 109 -11.81 0.87 -11.10
CA SER A 109 -10.80 1.52 -11.91
C SER A 109 -10.87 3.04 -11.89
N HIS A 110 -11.31 3.62 -10.78
CA HIS A 110 -11.23 5.05 -10.55
C HIS A 110 -9.80 5.47 -10.20
N ALA A 111 -9.52 6.76 -10.35
CA ALA A 111 -8.30 7.38 -9.87
C ALA A 111 -8.55 7.93 -8.46
N TRP A 112 -7.52 7.88 -7.62
CA TRP A 112 -7.64 8.22 -6.22
C TRP A 112 -6.31 8.78 -5.67
N CYS A 113 -6.37 9.82 -4.84
CA CYS A 113 -5.20 10.30 -4.08
C CYS A 113 -5.62 10.93 -2.75
N THR A 114 -4.65 11.24 -1.87
CA THR A 114 -4.90 12.12 -0.71
C THR A 114 -4.92 13.58 -1.15
N SER A 115 -5.54 14.45 -0.36
CA SER A 115 -5.24 15.89 -0.41
C SER A 115 -3.78 16.16 -0.01
N THR A 116 -3.26 17.33 -0.37
CA THR A 116 -1.88 17.72 -0.01
C THR A 116 -1.67 17.75 1.52
N ASP A 117 -2.69 18.19 2.27
CA ASP A 117 -2.69 18.23 3.74
C ASP A 117 -3.04 16.88 4.40
N LYS A 118 -3.32 15.84 3.60
CA LYS A 118 -3.70 14.48 4.04
C LYS A 118 -4.96 14.41 4.92
N THR A 119 -5.83 15.42 4.87
CA THR A 119 -7.10 15.43 5.64
C THR A 119 -8.26 14.81 4.88
N LYS A 120 -8.14 14.67 3.55
CA LYS A 120 -9.19 14.18 2.66
C LYS A 120 -8.64 13.20 1.64
N LEU A 121 -9.55 12.42 1.08
CA LEU A 121 -9.28 11.52 -0.03
C LEU A 121 -10.07 12.00 -1.24
N TYR A 122 -9.43 12.16 -2.40
CA TYR A 122 -10.11 12.49 -3.65
C TYR A 122 -10.32 11.26 -4.49
N LEU A 123 -11.47 11.20 -5.15
CA LEU A 123 -11.85 10.16 -6.10
C LEU A 123 -12.31 10.84 -7.39
N PHE A 124 -11.71 10.44 -8.51
CA PHE A 124 -12.19 10.82 -9.84
C PHE A 124 -12.39 9.58 -10.72
N GLY A 125 -13.41 9.60 -11.56
CA GLY A 125 -13.58 8.57 -12.58
C GLY A 125 -14.12 7.24 -12.04
N GLY A 126 -13.77 6.20 -12.78
CA GLY A 126 -14.26 4.84 -12.59
C GLY A 126 -15.48 4.53 -13.47
N SER A 127 -15.74 3.24 -13.60
CA SER A 127 -16.89 2.72 -14.35
C SER A 127 -17.71 1.81 -13.45
N GLY A 128 -19.03 1.87 -13.58
CA GLY A 128 -19.95 0.92 -12.96
C GLY A 128 -19.97 -0.42 -13.72
N PRO A 129 -20.97 -1.28 -13.45
CA PRO A 129 -21.24 -2.44 -14.29
C PRO A 129 -21.49 -1.96 -15.74
N HIS A 130 -21.00 -2.70 -16.72
CA HIS A 130 -20.93 -2.33 -18.15
C HIS A 130 -19.82 -1.30 -18.48
N TRP A 131 -18.60 -1.83 -18.57
CA TRP A 131 -17.38 -1.07 -18.88
C TRP A 131 -17.53 -0.15 -20.09
N GLY A 132 -17.15 1.11 -19.92
CA GLY A 132 -17.20 2.13 -20.97
C GLY A 132 -18.57 2.79 -21.15
N GLN A 133 -19.64 2.27 -20.53
CA GLN A 133 -21.00 2.82 -20.67
C GLN A 133 -21.44 3.62 -19.44
N THR A 134 -20.95 3.26 -18.26
CA THR A 134 -21.32 3.86 -16.97
C THR A 134 -20.14 4.61 -16.35
N ASN A 135 -19.37 5.30 -17.19
CA ASN A 135 -18.21 6.06 -16.75
C ASN A 135 -18.64 7.29 -15.94
N MET A 136 -17.92 7.53 -14.85
CA MET A 136 -18.19 8.63 -13.93
C MET A 136 -17.16 9.74 -14.15
N GLY A 137 -17.54 11.00 -13.93
CA GLY A 137 -16.68 12.16 -14.22
C GLY A 137 -16.76 13.30 -13.21
N LYS A 138 -17.34 13.05 -12.02
CA LYS A 138 -17.35 14.02 -10.93
C LYS A 138 -16.17 13.77 -10.00
N LEU A 139 -15.52 14.85 -9.55
CA LEU A 139 -14.56 14.80 -8.46
C LEU A 139 -15.32 14.71 -7.12
N LEU A 140 -15.04 13.66 -6.37
CA LEU A 140 -15.60 13.44 -5.03
C LEU A 140 -14.46 13.59 -4.01
N GLN A 141 -14.80 14.01 -2.80
CA GLN A 141 -13.88 14.02 -1.67
C GLN A 141 -14.50 13.29 -0.47
N PHE A 142 -13.69 12.57 0.27
CA PHE A 142 -14.03 11.96 1.55
C PHE A 142 -13.29 12.67 2.67
N SER A 143 -14.02 13.22 3.66
CA SER A 143 -13.43 13.75 4.89
C SER A 143 -13.04 12.59 5.80
N ILE A 144 -11.74 12.46 6.09
CA ILE A 144 -11.25 11.37 6.96
C ILE A 144 -11.76 11.53 8.38
N ARG A 145 -11.72 12.77 8.91
CA ARG A 145 -12.16 13.08 10.27
C ARG A 145 -13.67 12.90 10.42
N ASP A 146 -14.44 13.44 9.48
CA ASP A 146 -15.90 13.50 9.60
C ASP A 146 -16.58 12.25 8.99
N LYS A 147 -15.81 11.37 8.35
CA LYS A 147 -16.26 10.12 7.71
C LYS A 147 -17.44 10.33 6.76
N ASN A 148 -17.33 11.30 5.86
CA ASN A 148 -18.39 11.61 4.92
C ASN A 148 -17.88 11.96 3.52
N TRP A 149 -18.74 11.73 2.54
CA TRP A 149 -18.48 12.07 1.14
C TRP A 149 -19.16 13.38 0.79
N THR A 150 -18.49 14.18 -0.04
CA THR A 150 -19.09 15.34 -0.70
C THR A 150 -18.64 15.40 -2.15
N ILE A 151 -19.51 15.89 -3.03
CA ILE A 151 -19.11 16.28 -4.39
C ILE A 151 -18.28 17.55 -4.29
N VAL A 152 -17.17 17.62 -5.02
CA VAL A 152 -16.38 18.84 -5.11
C VAL A 152 -17.01 19.74 -6.17
N GLU A 153 -17.60 20.84 -5.73
CA GLU A 153 -18.07 21.91 -6.62
C GLU A 153 -16.86 22.59 -7.23
N ALA A 154 -16.53 22.21 -8.45
CA ALA A 154 -15.35 22.66 -9.16
C ALA A 154 -15.74 23.46 -10.41
N GLU A 155 -14.96 24.50 -10.70
CA GLU A 155 -15.11 25.32 -11.90
C GLU A 155 -14.05 24.98 -12.95
N GLY A 156 -14.13 25.63 -14.13
CA GLY A 156 -13.15 25.49 -15.19
C GLY A 156 -13.37 24.28 -16.11
N THR A 157 -12.29 23.79 -16.70
CA THR A 157 -12.34 22.75 -17.74
C THR A 157 -12.30 21.37 -17.10
N GLN A 158 -13.47 20.80 -16.88
CA GLN A 158 -13.62 19.48 -16.26
C GLN A 158 -13.02 18.37 -17.13
N PRO A 159 -12.35 17.36 -16.53
CA PRO A 159 -11.95 16.17 -17.25
C PRO A 159 -13.16 15.35 -17.69
N PRO A 160 -13.11 14.67 -18.85
CA PRO A 160 -14.20 13.81 -19.30
C PRO A 160 -14.34 12.58 -18.39
N PRO A 161 -15.55 11.98 -18.32
CA PRO A 161 -15.76 10.71 -17.62
C PRO A 161 -14.90 9.59 -18.21
N GLY A 162 -14.31 8.76 -17.36
CA GLY A 162 -13.48 7.65 -17.78
C GLY A 162 -12.96 6.82 -16.62
N TYR A 163 -12.17 5.79 -16.93
CA TYR A 163 -11.55 4.91 -15.95
C TYR A 163 -10.10 4.57 -16.33
N GLY A 164 -9.34 4.08 -15.35
CA GLY A 164 -7.93 3.72 -15.50
C GLY A 164 -6.98 4.91 -15.61
N GLN A 165 -7.43 6.12 -15.28
CA GLN A 165 -6.57 7.28 -15.04
C GLN A 165 -5.73 7.07 -13.77
N SER A 166 -4.65 7.85 -13.65
CA SER A 166 -3.95 8.08 -12.38
C SER A 166 -4.28 9.46 -11.83
N LEU A 167 -4.20 9.62 -10.51
CA LEU A 167 -4.36 10.90 -9.81
C LEU A 167 -3.28 10.98 -8.73
N CYS A 168 -2.58 12.10 -8.64
CA CYS A 168 -1.64 12.37 -7.55
C CYS A 168 -1.71 13.83 -7.09
N ALA A 169 -1.26 14.09 -5.86
CA ALA A 169 -1.24 15.43 -5.29
C ALA A 169 0.21 15.94 -5.17
N ILE A 170 0.49 17.12 -5.72
CA ILE A 170 1.77 17.82 -5.61
C ILE A 170 1.46 19.32 -5.41
N ASN A 171 1.99 19.92 -4.34
CA ASN A 171 1.92 21.37 -4.08
C ASN A 171 0.50 21.98 -4.19
N ASN A 172 -0.49 21.41 -3.48
CA ASN A 172 -1.90 21.86 -3.50
C ASN A 172 -2.59 21.73 -4.87
N LYS A 173 -2.08 20.86 -5.73
CA LYS A 173 -2.67 20.55 -7.03
C LYS A 173 -2.81 19.06 -7.21
N LEU A 174 -3.92 18.64 -7.82
CA LEU A 174 -4.14 17.25 -8.21
C LEU A 174 -3.89 17.11 -9.71
N TYR A 175 -3.05 16.15 -10.10
CA TYR A 175 -2.69 15.87 -11.48
C TYR A 175 -3.37 14.58 -11.92
N LEU A 176 -4.35 14.70 -12.83
CA LEU A 176 -5.08 13.58 -13.41
C LEU A 176 -4.51 13.30 -14.80
N PHE A 177 -4.01 12.09 -15.03
CA PHE A 177 -3.35 11.73 -16.30
C PHE A 177 -3.92 10.45 -16.93
N GLY A 178 -4.07 10.51 -18.25
CA GLY A 178 -4.38 9.36 -19.10
C GLY A 178 -5.78 8.77 -18.90
N GLY A 179 -5.88 7.44 -19.00
CA GLY A 179 -7.09 6.64 -18.88
C GLY A 179 -7.85 6.42 -20.19
N THR A 180 -9.09 5.95 -20.06
CA THR A 180 -9.94 5.59 -21.21
C THR A 180 -11.41 5.85 -20.95
N SER A 181 -12.14 6.16 -22.02
CA SER A 181 -13.61 6.15 -22.04
C SER A 181 -14.19 4.75 -22.31
N GLY A 182 -13.35 3.75 -22.56
CA GLY A 182 -13.73 2.43 -23.07
C GLY A 182 -13.65 2.32 -24.60
N HIS A 183 -13.64 3.45 -25.30
CA HIS A 183 -13.46 3.51 -26.76
C HIS A 183 -12.16 4.22 -27.16
N VAL A 184 -11.78 5.25 -26.40
CA VAL A 184 -10.61 6.07 -26.68
C VAL A 184 -9.70 6.10 -25.47
N TYR A 185 -8.43 5.80 -25.69
CA TYR A 185 -7.35 5.97 -24.71
C TYR A 185 -6.73 7.35 -24.89
N VAL A 186 -6.40 8.00 -23.78
CA VAL A 186 -5.85 9.36 -23.81
C VAL A 186 -4.53 9.45 -23.03
N ASN A 187 -3.77 10.51 -23.30
CA ASN A 187 -2.60 10.96 -22.54
C ASN A 187 -2.74 12.45 -22.20
N ASP A 188 -3.98 12.91 -22.00
CA ASP A 188 -4.27 14.26 -21.56
C ASP A 188 -3.87 14.44 -20.09
N LEU A 189 -3.47 15.67 -19.73
CA LEU A 189 -3.23 16.10 -18.37
C LEU A 189 -4.29 17.13 -17.95
N TYR A 190 -4.97 16.84 -16.84
CA TYR A 190 -5.83 17.79 -16.17
C TYR A 190 -5.28 18.10 -14.79
N VAL A 191 -5.32 19.37 -14.40
CA VAL A 191 -4.82 19.83 -13.11
C VAL A 191 -5.93 20.53 -12.35
N PHE A 192 -6.18 20.07 -11.13
CA PHE A 192 -7.11 20.68 -10.19
C PHE A 192 -6.35 21.47 -9.14
N ASP A 193 -6.69 22.74 -8.96
CA ASP A 193 -6.16 23.53 -7.85
C ASP A 193 -7.00 23.31 -6.59
N GLU A 194 -6.40 22.78 -5.53
CA GLU A 194 -7.11 22.47 -4.30
C GLU A 194 -7.59 23.72 -3.55
N VAL A 195 -6.97 24.88 -3.77
CA VAL A 195 -7.30 26.14 -3.11
C VAL A 195 -8.41 26.85 -3.87
N THR A 196 -8.22 27.07 -5.17
CA THR A 196 -9.19 27.80 -5.98
C THR A 196 -10.37 26.95 -6.44
N LYS A 197 -10.26 25.61 -6.34
CA LYS A 197 -11.26 24.63 -6.81
C LYS A 197 -11.52 24.73 -8.32
N ILE A 198 -10.47 25.00 -9.10
CA ILE A 198 -10.56 25.15 -10.55
C ILE A 198 -9.80 24.00 -11.23
N TRP A 199 -10.47 23.33 -12.18
CA TRP A 199 -9.84 22.42 -13.13
C TRP A 199 -9.32 23.15 -14.37
N LYS A 200 -8.16 22.72 -14.87
CA LYS A 200 -7.60 23.12 -16.16
C LYS A 200 -7.14 21.91 -16.93
N LYS A 201 -7.38 21.91 -18.25
CA LYS A 201 -6.65 21.04 -19.17
C LYS A 201 -5.32 21.72 -19.50
N GLU A 202 -4.22 21.05 -19.20
CA GLU A 202 -2.89 21.60 -19.41
C GLU A 202 -2.28 21.08 -20.70
N GLU A 203 -1.65 21.98 -21.46
CA GLU A 203 -0.81 21.60 -22.59
C GLU A 203 0.60 21.30 -22.10
N THR A 204 1.08 20.08 -22.37
CA THR A 204 2.42 19.64 -21.94
C THR A 204 3.37 19.48 -23.11
N GLY A 205 4.65 19.78 -22.91
CA GLY A 205 5.69 19.60 -23.92
C GLY A 205 6.56 18.36 -23.68
N GLY A 206 7.63 18.23 -24.46
CA GLY A 206 8.66 17.19 -24.27
C GLY A 206 8.27 15.81 -24.80
N LYS A 207 8.92 14.77 -24.27
CA LYS A 207 8.73 13.37 -24.66
C LYS A 207 7.54 12.76 -23.90
N ARG A 208 6.33 13.11 -24.32
CA ARG A 208 5.10 12.65 -23.67
C ARG A 208 4.89 11.14 -23.86
N PRO A 209 4.47 10.39 -22.82
CA PRO A 209 4.04 9.00 -22.99
C PRO A 209 2.86 8.86 -23.95
N SER A 210 2.78 7.71 -24.62
CA SER A 210 1.63 7.31 -25.44
C SER A 210 0.33 7.26 -24.62
N PRO A 211 -0.86 7.40 -25.27
CA PRO A 211 -2.15 7.19 -24.62
C PRO A 211 -2.19 5.88 -23.83
N ARG A 212 -2.61 5.95 -22.57
CA ARG A 212 -2.50 4.81 -21.67
C ARG A 212 -3.51 4.79 -20.54
N TYR A 213 -3.98 3.60 -20.17
CA TYR A 213 -4.74 3.35 -18.94
C TYR A 213 -3.97 2.34 -18.05
N LYS A 214 -4.30 2.31 -16.76
CA LYS A 214 -3.76 1.36 -15.79
C LYS A 214 -2.22 1.35 -15.71
N HIS A 215 -1.65 2.51 -15.98
CA HIS A 215 -0.30 2.89 -15.58
C HIS A 215 -0.31 3.24 -14.09
N GLN A 216 0.88 3.30 -13.49
CA GLN A 216 1.05 3.70 -12.10
C GLN A 216 1.79 5.02 -12.00
N VAL A 217 1.56 5.73 -10.89
CA VAL A 217 2.18 7.03 -10.62
C VAL A 217 2.89 7.01 -9.28
N ALA A 218 4.08 7.63 -9.25
CA ALA A 218 4.81 7.96 -8.04
C ALA A 218 5.27 9.42 -8.09
N MET A 219 5.40 10.08 -6.94
CA MET A 219 5.87 11.47 -6.87
C MET A 219 7.27 11.53 -6.25
N LEU A 220 8.15 12.36 -6.80
CA LEU A 220 9.45 12.65 -6.20
C LEU A 220 9.77 14.14 -6.37
N GLY A 221 9.62 14.90 -5.29
CA GLY A 221 9.67 16.36 -5.35
C GLY A 221 8.59 16.90 -6.29
N ASN A 222 8.98 17.78 -7.21
CA ASN A 222 8.10 18.37 -8.23
C ASN A 222 8.01 17.52 -9.52
N ARG A 223 8.17 16.20 -9.40
CA ARG A 223 8.09 15.28 -10.54
C ARG A 223 7.04 14.22 -10.31
N MET A 224 6.19 14.04 -11.32
CA MET A 224 5.21 12.96 -11.40
C MET A 224 5.76 11.88 -12.34
N TYR A 225 6.20 10.76 -11.78
CA TYR A 225 6.65 9.60 -12.54
C TYR A 225 5.45 8.76 -12.98
N VAL A 226 5.45 8.30 -14.23
CA VAL A 226 4.46 7.40 -14.81
C VAL A 226 5.19 6.13 -15.27
N VAL A 227 4.77 4.98 -14.74
CA VAL A 227 5.38 3.68 -15.03
C VAL A 227 4.39 2.78 -15.74
N GLY A 228 4.80 2.26 -16.91
CA GLY A 228 4.06 1.30 -17.72
C GLY A 228 2.65 1.75 -18.08
N GLY A 229 1.72 0.79 -18.00
CA GLY A 229 0.38 0.93 -18.57
C GLY A 229 0.38 0.85 -20.08
N GLY A 230 -0.79 0.99 -20.69
CA GLY A 230 -0.89 0.76 -22.13
C GLY A 230 -2.29 0.98 -22.68
N LEU A 231 -2.60 0.32 -23.79
CA LEU A 231 -3.96 0.15 -24.28
C LEU A 231 -4.53 -1.15 -23.72
N TYR A 232 -5.74 -1.55 -24.14
CA TYR A 232 -6.35 -2.83 -23.75
C TYR A 232 -5.34 -3.98 -23.79
N ASP A 233 -4.64 -4.09 -24.93
CA ASP A 233 -3.44 -4.90 -25.08
C ASP A 233 -2.21 -4.07 -24.69
N PRO A 234 -1.46 -4.48 -23.66
CA PRO A 234 -0.23 -3.81 -23.28
C PRO A 234 0.76 -3.75 -24.46
N PRO A 235 1.60 -2.69 -24.55
CA PRO A 235 2.67 -2.63 -25.54
C PRO A 235 3.60 -3.83 -25.41
N LYS A 236 4.06 -4.38 -26.54
CA LYS A 236 5.09 -5.41 -26.55
C LYS A 236 6.43 -4.81 -26.15
N GLY A 237 7.23 -5.56 -25.40
CA GLY A 237 8.60 -5.18 -25.04
C GLY A 237 8.76 -4.77 -23.56
N PRO A 238 9.83 -4.01 -23.24
CA PRO A 238 10.12 -3.61 -21.86
C PRO A 238 9.13 -2.57 -21.34
N ILE A 239 8.94 -2.53 -20.02
CA ILE A 239 8.17 -1.50 -19.36
C ILE A 239 8.85 -0.14 -19.49
N ASP A 240 8.08 0.88 -19.85
CA ASP A 240 8.56 2.24 -20.01
C ASP A 240 8.37 3.07 -18.73
N THR A 241 9.16 4.13 -18.57
CA THR A 241 9.01 5.08 -17.47
C THR A 241 9.25 6.50 -17.97
N TYR A 242 8.35 7.39 -17.57
CA TYR A 242 8.41 8.81 -17.88
C TYR A 242 8.28 9.61 -16.59
N TYR A 243 8.69 10.87 -16.61
CA TYR A 243 8.25 11.83 -15.62
C TYR A 243 7.83 13.15 -16.24
N LEU A 244 6.83 13.77 -15.63
CA LEU A 244 6.45 15.16 -15.86
C LEU A 244 7.12 16.01 -14.80
N ASP A 245 7.90 17.00 -15.23
CA ASP A 245 8.31 18.11 -14.37
C ASP A 245 7.12 19.07 -14.24
N VAL A 246 6.56 19.20 -13.04
CA VAL A 246 5.29 19.92 -12.86
C VAL A 246 5.44 21.44 -12.82
N ASP A 247 6.66 21.95 -12.69
CA ASP A 247 6.96 23.38 -12.74
C ASP A 247 7.00 23.87 -14.19
N THR A 248 7.52 23.05 -15.09
CA THR A 248 7.69 23.37 -16.51
C THR A 248 6.64 22.75 -17.44
N LEU A 249 5.89 21.75 -16.96
CA LEU A 249 4.97 20.93 -17.73
C LEU A 249 5.63 20.20 -18.92
N MET A 250 6.90 19.83 -18.74
CA MET A 250 7.70 19.09 -19.73
C MET A 250 7.81 17.62 -19.34
N TRP A 251 7.51 16.74 -20.30
CA TRP A 251 7.71 15.30 -20.16
C TRP A 251 9.12 14.88 -20.55
N HIS A 252 9.66 13.97 -19.76
CA HIS A 252 10.95 13.35 -19.96
C HIS A 252 10.79 11.83 -19.91
N GLU A 253 11.47 11.17 -20.83
CA GLU A 253 11.65 9.71 -20.81
C GLU A 253 12.80 9.37 -19.87
N VAL A 254 12.61 8.35 -19.02
CA VAL A 254 13.67 7.79 -18.19
C VAL A 254 14.38 6.73 -19.01
N GLU A 255 15.70 6.85 -19.13
CA GLU A 255 16.53 5.82 -19.76
C GLU A 255 16.64 4.63 -18.82
N CYS A 256 15.82 3.60 -19.05
CA CYS A 256 15.80 2.39 -18.24
C CYS A 256 16.91 1.42 -18.65
N GLY A 257 17.60 0.83 -17.67
CA GLY A 257 18.63 -0.21 -17.84
C GLY A 257 18.45 -1.37 -16.87
N GLY A 258 19.39 -2.33 -16.88
CA GLY A 258 19.36 -3.50 -15.98
C GLY A 258 18.31 -4.56 -16.38
N ASP A 259 17.70 -5.19 -15.39
CA ASP A 259 16.71 -6.25 -15.55
C ASP A 259 15.32 -5.65 -15.79
N ILE A 260 15.11 -5.03 -16.96
CA ILE A 260 13.87 -4.30 -17.24
C ILE A 260 12.69 -5.28 -17.37
N PRO A 261 11.63 -5.17 -16.54
CA PRO A 261 10.47 -6.04 -16.63
C PRO A 261 9.70 -5.88 -17.94
N LYS A 262 8.93 -6.89 -18.33
CA LYS A 262 7.98 -6.74 -19.47
C LYS A 262 6.93 -5.67 -19.19
N SER A 263 6.58 -4.94 -20.23
CA SER A 263 5.45 -4.01 -20.24
C SER A 263 4.16 -4.70 -19.80
N ARG A 264 3.38 -4.01 -18.98
CA ARG A 264 2.16 -4.54 -18.35
C ARG A 264 1.20 -3.45 -17.89
N ILE A 265 -0.06 -3.83 -17.75
CA ILE A 265 -1.12 -3.01 -17.15
C ILE A 265 -1.50 -3.55 -15.77
N ALA A 266 -2.12 -2.71 -14.95
CA ALA A 266 -2.74 -3.08 -13.68
C ALA A 266 -1.80 -3.81 -12.70
N HIS A 267 -0.50 -3.53 -12.84
CA HIS A 267 0.53 -3.72 -11.83
C HIS A 267 0.39 -2.62 -10.77
N THR A 268 1.15 -2.72 -9.69
CA THR A 268 1.25 -1.67 -8.68
C THR A 268 2.67 -1.14 -8.58
N ILE A 269 2.81 0.13 -8.19
CA ILE A 269 4.09 0.76 -7.85
C ILE A 269 3.98 1.28 -6.42
N SER A 270 4.96 0.91 -5.61
CA SER A 270 5.09 1.26 -4.20
C SER A 270 6.40 2.02 -4.01
N GLN A 271 6.32 3.30 -3.63
CA GLN A 271 7.51 4.11 -3.34
C GLN A 271 7.98 3.86 -1.91
N LEU A 272 9.27 3.56 -1.73
CA LEU A 272 9.80 3.31 -0.39
C LEU A 272 9.81 4.58 0.48
N ALA A 273 9.37 4.45 1.73
CA ALA A 273 9.30 5.57 2.66
C ALA A 273 10.69 6.07 3.12
N ASN A 274 11.66 5.16 3.24
CA ASN A 274 13.02 5.45 3.69
C ASN A 274 13.98 5.82 2.54
N ASP A 275 13.65 5.46 1.30
CA ASP A 275 14.39 5.83 0.09
C ASP A 275 13.41 6.16 -1.05
N PRO A 276 12.95 7.41 -1.18
CA PRO A 276 11.93 7.79 -2.16
C PRO A 276 12.42 7.69 -3.61
N TYR A 277 13.71 7.41 -3.85
CA TYR A 277 14.26 7.13 -5.17
C TYR A 277 14.03 5.68 -5.62
N ARG A 278 13.45 4.82 -4.76
CA ARG A 278 13.20 3.41 -5.05
C ARG A 278 11.71 3.18 -5.25
N LEU A 279 11.36 2.68 -6.44
CA LEU A 279 10.00 2.27 -6.77
C LEU A 279 9.95 0.75 -6.88
N ILE A 280 9.08 0.12 -6.10
CA ILE A 280 8.88 -1.32 -6.13
C ILE A 280 7.62 -1.64 -6.93
N MET A 281 7.75 -2.48 -7.95
CA MET A 281 6.68 -2.97 -8.78
C MET A 281 6.26 -4.38 -8.36
N PHE A 282 4.95 -4.62 -8.29
CA PHE A 282 4.40 -5.95 -8.10
C PHE A 282 3.24 -6.26 -9.07
N GLY A 283 3.26 -7.49 -9.59
CA GLY A 283 2.22 -8.11 -10.38
C GLY A 283 1.86 -7.41 -11.69
N GLY A 284 0.58 -7.45 -12.05
CA GLY A 284 0.03 -6.93 -13.31
C GLY A 284 -0.10 -7.98 -14.41
N ARG A 285 -0.56 -7.54 -15.59
CA ARG A 285 -0.77 -8.39 -16.78
C ARG A 285 0.01 -7.88 -17.97
N ASP A 286 0.81 -8.75 -18.57
CA ASP A 286 1.63 -8.44 -19.75
C ASP A 286 0.86 -8.58 -21.07
N ASP A 287 1.56 -8.32 -22.17
CA ASP A 287 1.05 -8.37 -23.56
C ASP A 287 0.62 -9.77 -24.02
N SER A 288 1.08 -10.83 -23.35
CA SER A 288 0.63 -12.21 -23.59
C SER A 288 -0.67 -12.56 -22.84
N GLY A 289 -1.14 -11.65 -21.98
CA GLY A 289 -2.25 -11.89 -21.06
C GLY A 289 -1.81 -12.63 -19.80
N SER A 290 -0.53 -12.92 -19.63
CA SER A 290 0.01 -13.58 -18.44
C SER A 290 0.02 -12.61 -17.27
N ARG A 291 -0.46 -13.09 -16.13
CA ARG A 291 -0.36 -12.37 -14.86
C ARG A 291 1.00 -12.64 -14.25
N GLN A 292 1.47 -11.67 -13.48
CA GLN A 292 2.79 -11.71 -12.87
C GLN A 292 2.64 -11.66 -11.34
N ASN A 293 3.61 -12.21 -10.62
CA ASN A 293 3.84 -12.04 -9.18
C ASN A 293 5.32 -11.78 -8.87
N GLU A 294 6.10 -11.38 -9.87
CA GLU A 294 7.46 -10.93 -9.65
C GLU A 294 7.47 -9.60 -8.90
N LEU A 295 8.51 -9.40 -8.10
CA LEU A 295 8.84 -8.11 -7.50
C LEU A 295 10.00 -7.52 -8.30
N SER A 296 9.92 -6.23 -8.61
CA SER A 296 10.98 -5.52 -9.32
C SER A 296 11.20 -4.14 -8.71
N GLU A 297 12.44 -3.67 -8.69
CA GLU A 297 12.80 -2.34 -8.18
C GLU A 297 13.34 -1.48 -9.32
N LEU A 298 12.87 -0.23 -9.39
CA LEU A 298 13.47 0.83 -10.20
C LEU A 298 14.19 1.83 -9.30
N ASN A 299 15.47 2.06 -9.61
CA ASN A 299 16.25 3.15 -9.02
C ASN A 299 16.10 4.43 -9.86
N LEU A 300 15.40 5.43 -9.33
CA LEU A 300 15.18 6.70 -10.03
C LEU A 300 16.45 7.57 -10.16
N HIS A 301 17.52 7.27 -9.43
CA HIS A 301 18.80 7.97 -9.59
C HIS A 301 19.56 7.50 -10.84
N THR A 302 19.54 6.20 -11.11
CA THR A 302 20.33 5.58 -12.19
C THR A 302 19.49 5.15 -13.39
N GLY A 303 18.18 4.99 -13.23
CA GLY A 303 17.29 4.38 -14.24
C GLY A 303 17.39 2.85 -14.29
N GLU A 304 18.17 2.22 -13.40
CA GLU A 304 18.35 0.77 -13.43
C GLU A 304 17.21 0.03 -12.74
N TRP A 305 16.74 -1.03 -13.40
CA TRP A 305 15.83 -2.01 -12.86
C TRP A 305 16.58 -3.22 -12.32
N ARG A 306 16.02 -3.82 -11.27
CA ARG A 306 16.42 -5.10 -10.71
C ARG A 306 15.19 -5.96 -10.48
N ILE A 307 15.21 -7.22 -10.92
CA ILE A 307 14.16 -8.18 -10.62
C ILE A 307 14.59 -9.01 -9.40
N PHE A 308 13.70 -9.15 -8.43
CA PHE A 308 13.89 -10.08 -7.32
C PHE A 308 13.31 -11.44 -7.70
N TYR A 309 14.19 -12.38 -7.99
CA TYR A 309 13.85 -13.78 -8.13
C TYR A 309 13.79 -14.38 -6.72
N ASN A 310 12.57 -14.63 -6.22
CA ASN A 310 12.41 -15.35 -4.95
C ASN A 310 12.29 -16.84 -5.24
N ASP A 311 13.07 -17.62 -4.50
CA ASP A 311 12.89 -19.07 -4.42
C ASP A 311 11.81 -19.36 -3.35
N GLU A 312 10.66 -19.85 -3.84
CA GLU A 312 9.65 -20.64 -3.13
C GLU A 312 8.52 -19.98 -2.28
N GLY A 313 7.28 -20.42 -2.61
CA GLY A 313 6.20 -20.76 -1.67
C GLY A 313 5.24 -19.67 -1.20
N PHE A 314 5.74 -18.57 -0.63
CA PHE A 314 4.94 -17.72 0.27
C PHE A 314 4.46 -16.39 -0.34
N GLN A 315 4.83 -16.10 -1.58
CA GLN A 315 4.38 -14.90 -2.28
C GLN A 315 2.92 -15.01 -2.73
N PRO A 316 2.23 -13.88 -2.97
CA PRO A 316 0.91 -13.91 -3.58
C PRO A 316 0.96 -14.60 -4.95
N ASP A 317 -0.14 -15.24 -5.32
CA ASP A 317 -0.32 -15.72 -6.68
C ASP A 317 -0.20 -14.58 -7.72
N ALA A 318 0.10 -14.96 -8.97
CA ALA A 318 0.18 -14.04 -10.08
C ALA A 318 -1.16 -13.31 -10.27
N ARG A 319 -1.15 -11.97 -10.15
CA ARG A 319 -2.40 -11.19 -10.06
C ARG A 319 -2.30 -9.80 -10.66
N ASP A 320 -3.43 -9.32 -11.13
CA ASP A 320 -3.63 -7.97 -11.65
C ASP A 320 -4.79 -7.26 -10.95
N PHE A 321 -4.91 -5.94 -11.15
CA PHE A 321 -5.98 -5.12 -10.57
C PHE A 321 -6.08 -5.21 -9.03
N HIS A 322 -4.99 -5.61 -8.37
CA HIS A 322 -4.80 -5.51 -6.94
C HIS A 322 -4.36 -4.09 -6.58
N THR A 323 -4.27 -3.82 -5.28
CA THR A 323 -3.61 -2.61 -4.78
C THR A 323 -2.40 -2.99 -3.94
N SER A 324 -1.42 -2.09 -3.89
CA SER A 324 -0.30 -2.21 -2.97
C SER A 324 -0.07 -0.88 -2.29
N VAL A 325 0.25 -0.89 -1.00
CA VAL A 325 0.62 0.31 -0.26
C VAL A 325 1.89 0.09 0.53
N VAL A 326 2.63 1.17 0.77
CA VAL A 326 3.80 1.16 1.66
C VAL A 326 3.40 1.69 3.03
N TYR A 327 3.78 0.95 4.06
CA TYR A 327 3.71 1.40 5.44
C TYR A 327 5.00 1.00 6.16
N ASN A 328 5.72 1.99 6.67
CA ASN A 328 7.09 1.84 7.17
C ASN A 328 7.98 1.16 6.11
N ASN A 329 8.58 0.01 6.44
CA ASN A 329 9.46 -0.75 5.53
C ASN A 329 8.76 -1.97 4.92
N HIS A 330 7.43 -1.95 4.87
CA HIS A 330 6.62 -3.06 4.37
C HIS A 330 5.74 -2.63 3.20
N ILE A 331 5.59 -3.52 2.23
CA ILE A 331 4.61 -3.41 1.15
C ILE A 331 3.45 -4.32 1.50
N PHE A 332 2.25 -3.78 1.56
CA PHE A 332 1.02 -4.55 1.74
C PHE A 332 0.30 -4.67 0.40
N VAL A 333 0.04 -5.89 -0.06
CA VAL A 333 -0.72 -6.19 -1.27
C VAL A 333 -2.11 -6.69 -0.87
N PHE A 334 -3.15 -6.11 -1.46
CA PHE A 334 -4.54 -6.47 -1.17
C PHE A 334 -5.36 -6.72 -2.44
N GLY A 335 -6.10 -7.84 -2.42
CA GLY A 335 -7.10 -8.21 -3.43
C GLY A 335 -6.54 -8.44 -4.83
N GLY A 336 -7.32 -8.07 -5.85
CA GLY A 336 -7.00 -8.30 -7.27
C GLY A 336 -7.59 -9.58 -7.83
N SER A 337 -7.15 -9.98 -9.02
CA SER A 337 -7.58 -11.21 -9.68
C SER A 337 -6.40 -12.00 -10.22
N ASN A 338 -6.45 -13.32 -10.04
CA ASN A 338 -5.49 -14.26 -10.62
C ASN A 338 -5.96 -14.83 -11.97
N GLY A 339 -7.13 -14.41 -12.45
CA GLY A 339 -7.73 -14.85 -13.70
C GLY A 339 -8.73 -15.99 -13.59
N VAL A 340 -8.76 -16.66 -12.44
CA VAL A 340 -9.80 -17.65 -12.10
C VAL A 340 -10.80 -17.02 -11.14
N GLU A 341 -10.28 -16.37 -10.10
CA GLU A 341 -11.07 -15.75 -9.04
C GLU A 341 -10.56 -14.35 -8.68
N ARG A 342 -11.23 -13.73 -7.72
CA ARG A 342 -10.80 -12.49 -7.07
C ARG A 342 -10.39 -12.76 -5.65
N ASN A 343 -9.45 -11.96 -5.18
CA ASN A 343 -8.85 -12.12 -3.87
C ASN A 343 -9.35 -11.03 -2.90
N ASN A 344 -9.29 -11.34 -1.61
CA ASN A 344 -9.35 -10.39 -0.49
C ASN A 344 -8.34 -10.77 0.61
N ASP A 345 -7.27 -11.46 0.22
CA ASP A 345 -6.13 -11.72 1.08
C ASP A 345 -5.27 -10.45 1.22
N VAL A 346 -4.54 -10.38 2.32
CA VAL A 346 -3.52 -9.36 2.56
C VAL A 346 -2.19 -10.09 2.62
N PHE A 347 -1.24 -9.66 1.79
CA PHE A 347 0.14 -10.10 1.87
C PHE A 347 1.03 -8.93 2.25
N ARG A 348 2.08 -9.21 3.00
CA ARG A 348 3.10 -8.24 3.39
C ARG A 348 4.44 -8.70 2.86
N TYR A 349 5.16 -7.83 2.16
CA TYR A 349 6.57 -8.00 1.86
C TYR A 349 7.40 -7.11 2.79
N SER A 350 8.37 -7.70 3.49
CA SER A 350 9.30 -6.99 4.38
C SER A 350 10.59 -6.65 3.64
N MET A 351 10.81 -5.37 3.34
CA MET A 351 12.04 -4.90 2.68
C MET A 351 13.24 -4.94 3.63
N LEU A 352 12.99 -4.68 4.91
CA LEU A 352 13.94 -4.72 6.01
C LEU A 352 13.26 -5.35 7.20
N HIS A 353 13.83 -6.43 7.74
CA HIS A 353 13.41 -6.94 9.04
C HIS A 353 13.73 -5.86 10.08
N GLN A 354 12.75 -5.44 10.88
CA GLN A 354 12.98 -4.59 12.05
C GLN A 354 12.26 -5.19 13.26
N PRO A 355 12.77 -4.99 14.49
CA PRO A 355 12.05 -5.44 15.67
C PRO A 355 10.71 -4.71 15.77
N SER A 356 9.68 -5.39 16.28
CA SER A 356 8.37 -4.78 16.52
C SER A 356 8.47 -3.53 17.39
N THR A 357 7.55 -2.59 17.17
CA THR A 357 7.43 -1.42 18.04
C THR A 357 7.05 -1.85 19.46
N LEU A 358 7.50 -1.11 20.46
CA LEU A 358 7.14 -1.35 21.86
C LEU A 358 5.61 -1.35 22.05
N LEU A 359 4.89 -0.59 21.24
CA LEU A 359 3.43 -0.53 21.25
C LEU A 359 2.79 -1.87 20.87
N ILE A 360 3.25 -2.49 19.78
CA ILE A 360 2.77 -3.82 19.35
C ILE A 360 3.10 -4.87 20.39
N LEU A 361 4.34 -4.86 20.88
CA LEU A 361 4.77 -5.76 21.96
C LEU A 361 3.89 -5.61 23.20
N ALA A 362 3.60 -4.38 23.62
CA ALA A 362 2.72 -4.12 24.75
C ALA A 362 1.30 -4.64 24.50
N MET A 363 0.74 -4.39 23.30
CA MET A 363 -0.60 -4.87 22.94
C MET A 363 -0.69 -6.41 22.97
N GLN A 364 0.28 -7.10 22.37
CA GLN A 364 0.32 -8.57 22.34
C GLN A 364 0.46 -9.17 23.74
N VAL A 365 1.41 -8.66 24.54
CA VAL A 365 1.64 -9.13 25.91
C VAL A 365 0.40 -8.91 26.77
N LEU A 366 -0.25 -7.74 26.67
CA LEU A 366 -1.49 -7.49 27.40
C LEU A 366 -2.62 -8.41 26.93
N HIS A 367 -2.79 -8.58 25.61
CA HIS A 367 -3.83 -9.44 25.03
C HIS A 367 -3.71 -10.90 25.49
N GLN A 368 -2.49 -11.45 25.46
CA GLN A 368 -2.22 -12.82 25.90
C GLN A 368 -2.41 -13.04 27.41
N ASN A 369 -2.41 -11.97 28.21
CA ASN A 369 -2.46 -12.04 29.67
C ASN A 369 -3.70 -11.38 30.28
N LEU A 370 -4.75 -11.10 29.48
CA LEU A 370 -5.96 -10.40 29.93
C LEU A 370 -6.59 -11.04 31.18
N ASP A 371 -6.63 -12.37 31.25
CA ASP A 371 -7.22 -13.11 32.38
C ASP A 371 -6.46 -12.93 33.70
N TYR A 372 -5.20 -12.48 33.65
CA TYR A 372 -4.32 -12.35 34.81
C TYR A 372 -4.15 -10.90 35.31
N ILE A 373 -4.72 -9.93 34.59
CA ILE A 373 -4.63 -8.50 34.90
C ILE A 373 -5.91 -8.04 35.63
N PRO A 374 -5.80 -7.40 36.81
CA PRO A 374 -6.96 -6.86 37.51
C PRO A 374 -7.76 -5.88 36.65
N LYS A 375 -9.10 -5.94 36.75
CA LYS A 375 -9.99 -5.09 35.95
C LYS A 375 -9.73 -3.59 36.13
N GLU A 376 -9.39 -3.17 37.34
CA GLU A 376 -9.04 -1.77 37.67
C GLU A 376 -7.81 -1.29 36.89
N ASP A 377 -6.80 -2.16 36.74
CA ASP A 377 -5.57 -1.86 35.99
C ASP A 377 -5.85 -1.78 34.48
N LEU A 378 -6.72 -2.66 33.96
CA LEU A 378 -7.17 -2.60 32.57
C LEU A 378 -7.95 -1.31 32.28
N GLU A 379 -8.83 -0.87 33.19
CA GLU A 379 -9.59 0.37 33.04
C GLU A 379 -8.69 1.62 33.07
N ALA A 380 -7.58 1.57 33.82
CA ALA A 380 -6.60 2.64 33.92
C ALA A 380 -5.70 2.80 32.68
N LEU A 381 -5.67 1.82 31.78
CA LEU A 381 -4.91 1.92 30.53
C LEU A 381 -5.41 3.12 29.68
N PRO A 382 -4.50 3.80 28.95
CA PRO A 382 -4.90 4.79 27.96
C PRO A 382 -5.93 4.21 26.99
N MET A 383 -6.91 5.02 26.58
CA MET A 383 -8.03 4.56 25.75
C MET A 383 -7.55 3.91 24.45
N GLU A 384 -6.50 4.46 23.86
CA GLU A 384 -5.89 4.00 22.62
C GLU A 384 -5.27 2.60 22.78
N LEU A 385 -4.69 2.32 23.95
CA LEU A 385 -4.11 1.02 24.25
C LEU A 385 -5.19 -0.02 24.56
N LYS A 386 -6.27 0.36 25.27
CA LYS A 386 -7.43 -0.52 25.50
C LYS A 386 -8.05 -0.98 24.19
N ILE A 387 -8.42 -0.03 23.33
CA ILE A 387 -8.94 -0.33 21.99
C ILE A 387 -7.94 -1.20 21.22
N GLY A 388 -6.64 -0.95 21.37
CA GLY A 388 -5.63 -1.73 20.68
C GLY A 388 -5.51 -3.16 21.17
N VAL A 389 -5.56 -3.41 22.46
CA VAL A 389 -5.54 -4.76 23.04
C VAL A 389 -6.83 -5.51 22.68
N GLU A 390 -7.97 -4.84 22.62
CA GLU A 390 -9.25 -5.44 22.23
C GLU A 390 -9.30 -5.87 20.76
N ASN A 391 -8.66 -5.10 19.87
CA ASN A 391 -8.78 -5.28 18.41
C ASN A 391 -7.51 -5.79 17.73
N ILE A 392 -6.40 -6.00 18.47
CA ILE A 392 -5.18 -6.57 17.88
C ILE A 392 -5.47 -7.95 17.33
N ASN A 393 -5.03 -8.22 16.11
CA ASN A 393 -5.05 -9.57 15.59
C ASN A 393 -4.05 -10.44 16.38
N PRO A 394 -4.48 -11.55 17.01
CA PRO A 394 -3.59 -12.43 17.78
C PRO A 394 -2.47 -13.05 16.94
N ASP A 395 -2.65 -13.15 15.62
CA ASP A 395 -1.68 -13.68 14.67
C ASP A 395 -0.67 -12.62 14.18
N VAL A 396 -0.78 -11.37 14.65
CA VAL A 396 0.32 -10.41 14.43
C VAL A 396 1.52 -10.96 15.18
N GLU A 397 2.61 -11.25 14.48
CA GLU A 397 3.85 -11.73 15.08
C GLU A 397 4.94 -10.66 15.08
N CYS A 398 5.83 -10.73 16.05
CA CYS A 398 7.01 -9.88 16.05
C CYS A 398 8.01 -10.36 14.99
N SER A 399 8.37 -9.47 14.07
CA SER A 399 9.45 -9.75 13.14
C SER A 399 10.76 -9.90 13.92
N TYR A 400 11.31 -11.11 13.89
CA TYR A 400 12.66 -11.37 14.38
C TYR A 400 13.64 -10.77 13.37
N ASN A 401 14.54 -9.90 13.83
CA ASN A 401 15.63 -9.38 13.00
C ASN A 401 16.92 -10.13 13.38
N PRO A 402 17.37 -11.13 12.59
CA PRO A 402 18.65 -11.79 12.82
C PRO A 402 19.86 -10.93 12.41
N THR A 403 19.68 -9.97 11.49
CA THR A 403 20.74 -9.08 11.00
C THR A 403 21.25 -8.11 12.07
N TRP A 404 20.44 -7.73 13.05
CA TRP A 404 20.85 -6.87 14.16
C TRP A 404 21.84 -7.58 15.09
N TYR A 405 21.63 -8.88 15.32
CA TYR A 405 22.51 -9.70 16.16
C TYR A 405 23.84 -10.01 15.44
N MET A 406 23.81 -10.24 14.13
CA MET A 406 25.03 -10.42 13.31
C MET A 406 25.96 -9.19 13.32
N LEU A 407 25.40 -7.98 13.41
CA LEU A 407 26.17 -6.73 13.49
C LEU A 407 26.88 -6.54 14.84
N GLU A 408 26.37 -7.13 15.93
CA GLU A 408 27.04 -7.12 17.23
C GLU A 408 28.27 -8.04 17.25
N ASP A 409 28.15 -9.24 16.67
CA ASP A 409 29.28 -10.19 16.60
C ASP A 409 30.45 -9.63 15.80
N GLN A 410 30.18 -8.87 14.73
CA GLN A 410 31.23 -8.19 13.96
C GLN A 410 31.90 -7.02 14.71
N LYS A 411 31.22 -6.40 15.68
CA LYS A 411 31.82 -5.37 16.54
C LYS A 411 32.70 -5.99 17.63
N GLN A 412 32.35 -7.18 18.14
CA GLN A 412 33.18 -7.90 19.11
C GLN A 412 34.45 -8.48 18.47
N ALA A 413 34.37 -8.95 17.22
CA ALA A 413 35.54 -9.46 16.48
C ALA A 413 36.58 -8.38 16.08
N LYS A 414 36.27 -7.08 16.23
CA LYS A 414 37.22 -5.97 15.98
C LYS A 414 37.83 -5.39 17.26
N ALA A 415 37.49 -5.92 18.44
CA ALA A 415 37.98 -5.47 19.73
C ALA A 415 38.90 -6.50 20.45
N SER A 416 39.23 -7.60 19.78
CA SER A 416 40.26 -8.59 20.15
C SER A 416 41.39 -8.55 19.14
#